data_AF-A0A1Y1N533-F1
#
_entry.id   AF-A0A1Y1N533-F1
#
_cell.length_a   1.000
_cell.length_b   1.000
_cell.length_c   1.000
_cell.angle_alpha   90.00
_cell.angle_beta   90.00
_cell.angle_gamma   90.00
#
_symmetry.space_group_name_H-M   'P 1'
#
loop_
_entity.id
_entity.type
_entity.pdbx_description
1 polymer ?
#
loop_
_entity_poly.entity_id
_entity_poly.type
_entity_poly.pdbx_seq_one_letter_code
_entity_poly.pdbx_strand_id
1 'polypeptide(L)'
;RIFLQTLGKHLAMPTIESRTKNPRMCQNFSTKSGIECMLGRALVNPAISEEEEKPRDASGRLVVTGRCHICRSSEKKQRKTRKLCFACKRPMCAVHTKTITKCHSCAL
;
A
#
# COMPACT_ATOMS: atom_id res chain seq x y z
N ARG A 1 27.07 -12.41 30.25
CA ARG A 1 26.30 -12.36 28.97
C ARG A 1 25.01 -11.54 29.08
N ILE A 2 24.20 -11.75 30.13
CA ILE A 2 22.94 -11.00 30.35
C ILE A 2 23.18 -9.50 30.54
N PHE A 3 24.19 -9.11 31.33
CA PHE A 3 24.50 -7.70 31.60
C PHE A 3 24.65 -6.84 30.33
N LEU A 4 25.49 -7.27 29.38
CA LEU A 4 25.71 -6.54 28.12
C LEU A 4 24.46 -6.50 27.24
N GLN A 5 23.62 -7.53 27.27
CA GLN A 5 22.35 -7.54 26.55
C GLN A 5 21.35 -6.55 27.16
N THR A 6 21.25 -6.51 28.49
CA THR A 6 20.38 -5.56 29.20
C THR A 6 20.84 -4.12 29.01
N LEU A 7 22.15 -3.87 29.07
CA LEU A 7 22.73 -2.56 28.80
C LEU A 7 22.48 -2.14 27.35
N GLY A 8 22.73 -3.04 26.38
CA GLY A 8 22.47 -2.78 24.97
C GLY A 8 21.02 -2.42 24.69
N LYS A 9 20.05 -3.11 25.33
CA LYS A 9 18.63 -2.76 25.26
C LYS A 9 18.38 -1.35 25.81
N HIS A 10 18.86 -1.02 27.00
CA HIS A 10 18.65 0.31 27.59
C HIS A 10 19.21 1.43 26.71
N LEU A 11 20.38 1.23 26.10
CA LEU A 11 21.00 2.23 25.22
C LEU A 11 20.27 2.38 23.88
N ALA A 12 19.80 1.28 23.29
CA ALA A 12 19.21 1.29 21.95
C ALA A 12 17.71 1.63 21.94
N MET A 13 16.97 1.29 22.99
CA MET A 13 15.50 1.41 23.04
C MET A 13 14.96 2.82 22.72
N PRO A 14 15.51 3.92 23.26
CA PRO A 14 15.04 5.27 22.92
C PRO A 14 15.15 5.56 21.42
N THR A 15 16.22 5.08 20.78
CA THR A 15 16.45 5.26 19.35
C THR A 15 15.48 4.40 18.52
N ILE A 16 15.21 3.17 18.97
CA ILE A 16 14.23 2.27 18.34
C ILE A 16 12.83 2.87 18.40
N GLU A 17 12.41 3.38 19.55
CA GLU A 17 11.13 4.05 19.74
C GLU A 17 11.01 5.32 18.89
N SER A 18 12.06 6.15 18.82
CA SER A 18 12.05 7.32 17.95
C SER A 18 11.85 6.97 16.48
N ARG A 19 12.36 5.83 16.00
CA ARG A 19 12.18 5.38 14.61
C ARG A 19 10.73 5.01 14.30
N THR A 20 9.95 4.58 15.30
CA THR A 20 8.51 4.28 15.11
C THR A 20 7.71 5.50 14.71
N LYS A 21 8.18 6.71 15.05
CA LYS A 21 7.55 7.98 14.69
C LYS A 21 7.77 8.35 13.21
N ASN A 22 8.67 7.66 12.50
CA ASN A 22 8.95 7.89 11.08
C ASN A 22 8.23 6.84 10.22
N PRO A 23 7.12 7.19 9.54
CA PRO A 23 6.34 6.24 8.76
C PRO A 23 7.14 5.57 7.63
N ARG A 24 8.14 6.26 7.07
CA ARG A 24 8.97 5.73 5.98
C ARG A 24 9.86 4.58 6.44
N MET A 25 10.31 4.60 7.71
CA MET A 25 11.12 3.51 8.26
C MET A 25 10.30 2.24 8.45
N CYS A 26 9.03 2.39 8.82
CA CYS A 26 8.08 1.30 9.01
C CYS A 26 7.46 0.78 7.71
N GLN A 27 7.81 1.34 6.54
CA GLN A 27 7.43 0.78 5.23
C GLN A 27 8.32 -0.39 4.82
N ASN A 28 9.58 -0.41 5.26
CA ASN A 28 10.45 -1.55 5.02
C ASN A 28 10.05 -2.71 5.95
N PHE A 29 9.66 -3.84 5.36
CA PHE A 29 9.19 -5.02 6.09
C PHE A 29 10.21 -5.54 7.11
N SER A 30 11.47 -5.71 6.72
CA SER A 30 12.52 -6.24 7.59
C SER A 30 12.80 -5.30 8.77
N THR A 31 12.85 -3.99 8.50
CA THR A 31 13.04 -2.99 9.56
C THR A 31 11.86 -2.96 10.52
N LYS A 32 10.62 -2.97 9.99
CA LYS A 32 9.40 -3.03 10.80
C LYS A 32 9.41 -4.27 11.70
N SER A 33 9.65 -5.45 11.14
CA SER A 33 9.66 -6.71 11.88
C SER A 33 10.71 -6.72 12.99
N GLY A 34 11.91 -6.19 12.73
CA GLY A 34 12.96 -6.06 13.76
C GLY A 34 12.56 -5.12 14.91
N ILE A 35 11.92 -3.99 14.59
CA ILE A 35 11.44 -3.05 15.61
C ILE A 35 10.30 -3.68 16.43
N GLU A 36 9.33 -4.33 15.79
CA GLU A 36 8.22 -5.02 16.47
C GLU A 36 8.72 -6.12 17.41
N CYS A 37 9.73 -6.89 16.99
CA CYS A 37 10.37 -7.89 17.81
C CYS A 37 11.03 -7.29 19.07
N MET A 38 11.71 -6.14 18.92
CA MET A 38 12.34 -5.45 20.05
C MET A 38 11.33 -4.81 21.01
N LEU A 39 10.21 -4.29 20.49
CA LEU A 39 9.16 -3.64 21.28
C LEU A 39 8.14 -4.63 21.88
N GLY A 40 8.09 -5.87 21.38
CA GLY A 40 7.09 -6.86 21.80
C GLY A 40 5.66 -6.53 21.41
N ARG A 41 5.44 -5.62 20.44
CA ARG A 41 4.11 -5.20 19.98
C ARG A 41 4.13 -4.85 18.49
N ALA A 42 2.99 -5.03 17.85
CA ALA A 42 2.80 -4.63 16.45
C ALA A 42 2.79 -3.10 16.30
N LEU A 43 3.40 -2.62 15.22
CA LEU A 43 3.32 -1.22 14.81
C LEU A 43 2.16 -1.03 13.84
N VAL A 44 1.22 -0.18 14.24
CA VAL A 44 0.13 0.29 13.37
C VAL A 44 0.71 1.34 12.44
N ASN A 45 0.84 1.03 11.15
CA ASN A 45 1.20 2.02 10.15
C ASN A 45 -0.06 2.84 9.81
N PRO A 46 -0.12 4.14 10.15
CA PRO A 46 -1.25 4.99 9.75
C PRO A 46 -1.34 5.17 8.23
N ALA A 47 -0.28 4.82 7.49
CA ALA A 47 -0.27 4.88 6.02
C ALA A 47 -0.94 3.67 5.33
N ILE A 48 -1.22 2.58 6.06
CA ILE A 48 -1.88 1.39 5.49
C ILE A 48 -3.39 1.40 5.77
N SER A 49 -3.87 2.26 6.68
CA SER A 49 -5.27 2.28 7.09
C SER A 49 -6.27 2.91 6.11
N GLU A 50 -5.84 3.35 4.91
CA GLU A 50 -6.77 3.97 3.94
C GLU A 50 -6.68 3.44 2.50
N GLU A 51 -5.76 2.52 2.18
CA GLU A 51 -5.98 1.70 0.98
C GLU A 51 -6.87 0.54 1.38
N GLU A 52 -8.18 0.72 1.21
CA GLU A 52 -9.17 -0.37 1.16
C GLU A 52 -8.50 -1.62 0.59
N GLU A 53 -8.54 -2.73 1.34
CA GLU A 53 -7.89 -3.99 0.99
C GLU A 53 -8.44 -4.49 -0.35
N LYS A 54 -7.82 -4.03 -1.46
CA LYS A 54 -8.29 -4.34 -2.80
C LYS A 54 -8.18 -5.85 -3.00
N PRO A 55 -9.22 -6.53 -3.50
CA PRO A 55 -9.24 -7.97 -3.61
C PRO A 55 -8.04 -8.48 -4.42
N ARG A 56 -7.38 -9.54 -3.93
CA ARG A 56 -6.23 -10.19 -4.56
C ARG A 56 -6.57 -11.63 -4.95
N ASP A 57 -6.00 -12.09 -6.06
CA ASP A 57 -6.12 -13.48 -6.51
C ASP A 57 -5.22 -14.42 -5.70
N ALA A 58 -5.31 -15.73 -5.93
CA ALA A 58 -4.49 -16.74 -5.25
C ALA A 58 -2.97 -16.55 -5.43
N SER A 59 -2.53 -15.76 -6.42
CA SER A 59 -1.13 -15.40 -6.63
C SER A 59 -0.71 -14.11 -5.90
N GLY A 60 -1.62 -13.52 -5.10
CA GLY A 60 -1.40 -12.27 -4.37
C GLY A 60 -1.48 -11.02 -5.26
N ARG A 61 -1.86 -11.13 -6.53
CA ARG A 61 -1.97 -9.98 -7.44
C ARG A 61 -3.38 -9.39 -7.37
N LEU A 62 -3.52 -8.07 -7.60
CA LEU A 62 -4.84 -7.41 -7.60
C LEU A 62 -5.81 -8.06 -8.58
N VAL A 63 -7.01 -8.41 -8.14
CA VAL A 63 -8.05 -9.00 -8.98
C VAL A 63 -8.40 -8.04 -10.12
N VAL A 64 -8.56 -8.59 -11.32
CA VAL A 64 -9.04 -7.84 -12.48
C VAL A 64 -10.49 -7.44 -12.19
N THR A 65 -10.75 -6.15 -12.01
CA THR A 65 -12.07 -5.60 -11.67
C THR A 65 -12.97 -5.41 -12.90
N GLY A 66 -12.43 -5.62 -14.11
CA GLY A 66 -13.20 -5.64 -15.34
C GLY A 66 -12.40 -5.21 -16.56
N ARG A 67 -13.10 -4.67 -17.55
CA ARG A 67 -12.52 -4.10 -18.77
C ARG A 67 -12.72 -2.59 -18.79
N CYS A 68 -11.76 -1.86 -19.35
CA CYS A 68 -11.82 -0.40 -19.40
C CYS A 68 -13.09 0.10 -20.10
N HIS A 69 -13.86 0.93 -19.39
CA HIS A 69 -15.12 1.47 -19.90
C HIS A 69 -14.91 2.50 -21.03
N ILE A 70 -13.75 3.15 -21.10
CA ILE A 70 -13.40 4.09 -22.19
C ILE A 70 -12.95 3.32 -23.44
N CYS A 71 -12.17 2.24 -23.29
CA CYS A 71 -11.87 1.34 -24.41
C CYS A 71 -13.15 0.75 -25.01
N ARG A 72 -14.20 0.51 -24.20
CA ARG A 72 -15.48 0.01 -24.69
C ARG A 72 -16.16 0.97 -25.67
N SER A 73 -15.95 2.29 -25.55
CA SER A 73 -16.55 3.30 -26.42
C SER A 73 -15.68 3.68 -27.62
N SER A 74 -14.36 3.51 -27.56
CA SER A 74 -13.43 4.01 -28.59
C SER A 74 -12.58 2.95 -29.30
N GLU A 75 -12.36 1.76 -28.72
CA GLU A 75 -11.47 0.73 -29.26
C GLU A 75 -12.24 -0.59 -29.51
N LYS A 76 -11.96 -1.29 -30.63
CA LYS A 76 -12.47 -2.66 -30.85
C LYS A 76 -11.90 -3.68 -29.84
N LYS A 77 -10.74 -3.39 -29.21
CA LYS A 77 -10.06 -4.27 -28.26
C LYS A 77 -10.09 -3.70 -26.85
N GLN A 78 -10.92 -4.29 -26.00
CA GLN A 78 -11.05 -3.86 -24.61
C GLN A 78 -9.92 -4.37 -23.73
N ARG A 79 -9.19 -3.46 -23.08
CA ARG A 79 -8.10 -3.82 -22.15
C ARG A 79 -8.67 -4.24 -20.79
N LYS A 80 -8.23 -5.40 -20.29
CA LYS A 80 -8.48 -5.84 -18.90
C LYS A 80 -7.81 -4.85 -17.93
N THR A 81 -8.44 -4.57 -16.80
CA THR A 81 -7.93 -3.62 -15.82
C THR A 81 -8.20 -4.04 -14.38
N ARG A 82 -7.34 -3.55 -13.49
CA ARG A 82 -7.39 -3.71 -12.03
C ARG A 82 -7.67 -2.36 -11.34
N LYS A 83 -7.86 -1.28 -12.10
CA LYS A 83 -8.06 0.10 -11.60
C LYS A 83 -9.50 0.56 -11.85
N LEU A 84 -10.07 1.26 -10.86
CA LEU A 84 -11.38 1.92 -10.95
C LEU A 84 -11.21 3.43 -10.86
N CYS A 85 -12.11 4.18 -11.50
CA CYS A 85 -12.23 5.61 -11.25
C CYS A 85 -12.72 5.87 -9.83
N PHE A 86 -12.12 6.79 -9.10
CA PHE A 86 -12.60 7.20 -7.79
C PHE A 86 -13.98 7.87 -7.87
N ALA A 87 -14.20 8.71 -8.88
CA ALA A 87 -15.44 9.47 -9.04
C ALA A 87 -16.60 8.61 -9.55
N CYS A 88 -16.43 7.92 -10.69
CA CYS A 88 -17.53 7.16 -11.31
C CYS A 88 -17.51 5.66 -11.00
N LYS A 89 -16.52 5.16 -10.26
CA LYS A 89 -16.34 3.74 -9.89
C LYS A 89 -16.29 2.76 -11.09
N ARG A 90 -16.10 3.26 -12.32
CA ARG A 90 -16.00 2.43 -13.53
C ARG A 90 -14.56 1.95 -13.78
N PRO A 91 -14.33 0.79 -14.42
CA PRO A 91 -12.99 0.28 -14.67
C PRO A 91 -12.24 1.08 -15.74
N MET A 92 -10.94 1.32 -15.54
CA MET A 92 -10.11 2.15 -16.44
C MET A 92 -8.74 1.53 -16.67
N CYS A 93 -8.26 1.48 -17.92
CA CYS A 93 -6.90 1.04 -18.20
C CYS A 93 -5.88 2.16 -17.91
N ALA A 94 -4.60 1.81 -17.85
CA ALA A 94 -3.53 2.77 -17.58
C ALA A 94 -3.48 3.94 -18.58
N VAL A 95 -3.82 3.70 -19.85
CA VAL A 95 -3.86 4.75 -20.90
C VAL A 95 -5.01 5.74 -20.68
N HIS A 96 -6.14 5.26 -20.16
CA HIS A 96 -7.33 6.09 -19.95
C HIS A 96 -7.42 6.65 -18.51
N THR A 97 -6.27 6.68 -17.81
CA THR A 97 -6.11 7.26 -16.47
C THR A 97 -5.47 8.64 -16.62
N LYS A 98 -6.10 9.70 -16.10
CA LYS A 98 -5.58 11.08 -16.20
C LYS A 98 -4.85 11.51 -14.92
N THR A 99 -5.41 11.17 -13.77
CA THR A 99 -4.71 11.21 -12.47
C THR A 99 -4.72 9.81 -11.87
N ILE A 100 -3.89 9.54 -10.87
CA ILE A 100 -3.76 8.21 -10.23
C ILE A 100 -5.13 7.59 -9.88
N THR A 101 -6.14 8.42 -9.63
CA THR A 101 -7.48 8.03 -9.19
C THR A 101 -8.63 8.38 -10.14
N LYS A 102 -8.46 9.14 -11.24
CA LYS A 102 -9.59 9.58 -12.10
C LYS A 102 -9.43 9.23 -13.59
N CYS A 103 -10.54 8.90 -14.28
CA CYS A 103 -10.56 8.77 -15.75
C CYS A 103 -10.50 10.14 -16.42
N HIS A 104 -10.16 10.13 -17.71
CA HIS A 104 -10.29 11.30 -18.59
C HIS A 104 -11.65 11.98 -18.51
N SER A 105 -12.76 11.23 -18.40
CA SER A 105 -14.12 11.78 -18.33
C SER A 105 -14.49 12.40 -16.99
N CYS A 106 -13.82 12.03 -15.89
CA CYS A 106 -14.11 12.55 -14.54
C CYS A 106 -13.03 13.48 -13.98
N ALA A 107 -11.99 13.74 -14.76
CA ALA A 107 -10.88 14.63 -14.42
C ALA A 107 -10.99 15.97 -15.15
N LEU A 108 -12.23 16.40 -15.38
CA LEU A 108 -12.64 17.78 -15.64
C LEU A 108 -13.03 18.42 -14.31
#